data_AF-A0A923V9M9-F1
#
_entry.id   AF-A0A923V9M9-F1
#
_cell.length_a   1.000
_cell.length_b   1.000
_cell.length_c   1.000
_cell.angle_alpha   90.00
_cell.angle_beta   90.00
_cell.angle_gamma   90.00
#
_symmetry.space_group_name_H-M   'P 1'
#
loop_
_entity.id
_entity.type
_entity.pdbx_description
1 polymer ?
#
loop_
_entity_poly.entity_id
_entity_poly.type
_entity_poly.pdbx_seq_one_letter_code
_entity_poly.pdbx_strand_id
1 'polypeptide(L)'
;MSQNISFKDKIFSNPAGYSIFYVCLAVPTYIIPWIKPGPLSKAAEASGYGKGASSASTVYTIIQIALFAGLVYGAHVRGQKTNKPYLKYFALAAGAFDLLPYLTYIPFVPSVMHALGIGMGLTDQPKVVEQHKVESQPETQNKAA
;
A
#
# COMPACT_ATOMS: atom_id res chain seq x y z
N MET A 1 13.80 0.85 30.10
CA MET A 1 12.61 1.29 29.33
C MET A 1 12.48 0.40 28.10
N SER A 2 11.66 -0.66 28.18
CA SER A 2 11.43 -1.55 27.03
C SER A 2 10.47 -0.84 26.08
N GLN A 3 10.98 -0.32 24.96
CA GLN A 3 10.11 0.30 23.95
C GLN A 3 9.24 -0.80 23.35
N ASN A 4 7.92 -0.70 23.58
CA ASN A 4 6.92 -1.51 22.88
C ASN A 4 6.95 -1.10 21.40
N ILE A 5 7.86 -1.70 20.63
CA ILE A 5 7.89 -1.54 19.17
C ILE A 5 6.56 -2.10 18.66
N SER A 6 5.70 -1.22 18.15
CA SER A 6 4.38 -1.60 17.63
C SER A 6 4.54 -2.66 16.53
N PHE A 7 3.61 -3.61 16.45
CA PHE A 7 3.65 -4.69 15.44
C PHE A 7 3.72 -4.14 14.01
N LYS A 8 3.01 -3.03 13.75
CA LYS A 8 3.07 -2.28 12.50
C LYS A 8 4.50 -1.81 12.20
N ASP A 9 5.25 -1.43 13.23
CA ASP A 9 6.61 -0.96 13.03
C ASP A 9 7.54 -2.05 12.59
N LYS A 10 7.40 -3.26 13.15
CA LYS A 10 8.19 -4.42 12.71
C LYS A 10 7.89 -4.81 11.27
N ILE A 11 6.61 -4.83 10.87
CA ILE A 11 6.22 -5.23 9.51
C ILE A 11 6.70 -4.21 8.48
N PHE A 12 6.42 -2.92 8.69
CA PHE A 12 6.70 -1.89 7.68
C PHE A 12 8.15 -1.38 7.70
N SER A 13 8.90 -1.60 8.78
CA SER A 13 10.35 -1.34 8.78
C SER A 13 11.15 -2.46 8.09
N ASN A 14 10.61 -3.69 8.06
CA ASN A 14 11.23 -4.80 7.31
C ASN A 14 10.79 -4.78 5.82
N PRO A 15 11.73 -4.71 4.85
CA PRO A 15 11.41 -4.77 3.42
C PRO A 15 10.63 -6.04 3.03
N ALA A 16 10.96 -7.19 3.62
CA ALA A 16 10.25 -8.44 3.36
C ALA A 16 8.82 -8.41 3.94
N GLY A 17 8.65 -7.86 5.15
CA GLY A 17 7.34 -7.71 5.79
C GLY A 17 6.39 -6.81 4.99
N TYR A 18 6.90 -5.68 4.50
CA TYR A 18 6.16 -4.80 3.58
C TYR A 18 5.76 -5.53 2.29
N SER A 19 6.70 -6.26 1.68
CA SER A 19 6.44 -6.93 0.39
C SER A 19 5.40 -8.05 0.53
N ILE A 20 5.48 -8.85 1.59
CA ILE A 20 4.48 -9.88 1.89
C ILE A 20 3.10 -9.23 2.10
N PHE A 21 3.02 -8.20 2.95
CA PHE A 21 1.76 -7.47 3.17
C PHE A 21 1.18 -6.91 1.87
N TYR A 22 2.03 -6.32 1.03
CA TYR A 22 1.64 -5.74 -0.24
C TYR A 22 1.11 -6.81 -1.21
N VAL A 23 1.83 -7.92 -1.38
CA VAL A 23 1.40 -9.03 -2.25
C VAL A 23 0.10 -9.67 -1.75
N CYS A 24 -0.03 -9.88 -0.44
CA CYS A 24 -1.25 -10.43 0.16
C CYS A 24 -2.49 -9.58 -0.11
N LEU A 25 -2.34 -8.25 -0.23
CA LEU A 25 -3.43 -7.35 -0.57
C LEU A 25 -3.63 -7.20 -2.09
N ALA A 26 -2.55 -7.22 -2.87
CA ALA A 26 -2.60 -7.08 -4.32
C ALA A 26 -3.16 -8.33 -5.02
N VAL A 27 -2.89 -9.54 -4.52
CA VAL A 27 -3.42 -10.77 -5.16
C VAL A 27 -4.96 -10.77 -5.19
N PRO A 28 -5.67 -10.51 -4.07
CA PRO A 28 -7.12 -10.42 -4.10
C PRO A 28 -7.68 -9.34 -5.02
N THR A 29 -6.98 -8.21 -5.25
CA THR A 29 -7.48 -7.16 -6.17
C THR A 29 -7.53 -7.64 -7.62
N TYR A 30 -6.70 -8.62 -8.01
CA TYR A 30 -6.78 -9.26 -9.31
C TYR A 30 -7.89 -10.30 -9.42
N ILE A 31 -8.26 -10.96 -8.32
CA ILE A 31 -9.25 -12.04 -8.34
C ILE A 31 -10.68 -11.48 -8.36
N ILE A 32 -10.94 -10.41 -7.59
CA ILE A 32 -12.29 -9.84 -7.42
C ILE A 32 -12.96 -9.50 -8.75
N PRO A 33 -12.30 -8.87 -9.75
CA PRO A 33 -12.92 -8.59 -11.05
C PRO A 33 -13.47 -9.82 -11.78
N TRP A 34 -12.88 -11.00 -11.61
CA TRP A 34 -13.30 -12.24 -12.28
C TRP A 34 -14.50 -12.91 -11.62
N ILE A 35 -14.64 -12.76 -10.30
CA ILE A 35 -15.77 -13.32 -9.54
C ILE A 35 -16.93 -12.32 -9.41
N LYS A 36 -16.70 -11.04 -9.72
CA LYS A 36 -17.71 -9.99 -9.67
C LYS A 36 -18.78 -10.24 -10.74
N PRO A 37 -20.08 -10.13 -10.41
CA PRO A 37 -21.15 -10.26 -11.39
C PRO A 37 -20.97 -9.26 -12.54
N GLY A 38 -20.96 -9.78 -13.78
CA GLY A 38 -20.71 -9.00 -14.98
C GLY A 38 -21.86 -8.06 -15.37
N PRO A 39 -21.70 -7.28 -16.45
CA PRO A 39 -22.70 -6.32 -16.92
C PRO A 39 -24.06 -6.97 -17.23
N LEU A 40 -24.03 -8.19 -17.77
CA LEU A 40 -25.23 -8.96 -18.11
C LEU A 40 -26.03 -9.35 -16.86
N SER A 41 -25.34 -9.73 -15.78
CA SER A 41 -25.95 -10.01 -14.49
C SER A 41 -26.61 -8.75 -13.94
N LYS A 42 -25.95 -7.59 -14.00
CA LYS A 42 -26.51 -6.30 -13.57
C LYS A 42 -27.72 -5.85 -14.39
N ALA A 43 -27.73 -6.12 -15.69
CA ALA A 43 -28.88 -5.83 -16.56
C ALA A 43 -30.10 -6.67 -16.20
N ALA A 44 -29.90 -7.96 -15.88
CA ALA A 44 -30.97 -8.86 -15.41
C ALA A 44 -31.56 -8.46 -14.04
N GLU A 45 -30.80 -7.71 -13.23
CA GLU A 45 -31.31 -7.13 -11.98
C GLU A 45 -32.07 -5.84 -12.16
N ALA A 46 -31.58 -4.97 -13.05
CA ALA A 46 -32.28 -3.75 -13.41
C ALA A 46 -33.68 -4.05 -14.01
N SER A 47 -33.84 -5.21 -14.65
CA SER A 47 -35.13 -5.73 -15.13
C SER A 47 -35.97 -6.46 -14.07
N GLY A 48 -35.54 -6.50 -12.81
CA GLY A 48 -36.29 -7.09 -11.69
C GLY A 48 -36.25 -8.63 -11.60
N TYR A 49 -35.51 -9.31 -12.47
CA TYR A 49 -35.39 -10.79 -12.50
C TYR A 49 -34.31 -11.33 -11.54
N GLY A 50 -33.41 -10.49 -11.05
CA GLY A 50 -32.37 -10.87 -10.07
C GLY A 50 -32.42 -9.97 -8.84
N LYS A 51 -32.94 -10.47 -7.72
CA LYS A 51 -32.98 -9.73 -6.43
C LYS A 51 -31.73 -9.96 -5.54
N GLY A 52 -30.63 -10.49 -6.07
CA GLY A 52 -29.49 -10.97 -5.26
C GLY A 52 -28.07 -10.69 -5.74
N ALA A 53 -27.84 -10.35 -7.01
CA ALA A 53 -26.51 -10.00 -7.54
C ALA A 53 -26.08 -8.53 -7.26
N SER A 54 -27.01 -7.66 -6.84
CA SER A 54 -26.79 -6.22 -6.61
C SER A 54 -26.06 -6.01 -5.29
N SER A 55 -26.48 -6.74 -4.26
CA SER A 55 -25.80 -6.81 -2.97
C SER A 55 -24.41 -7.42 -3.13
N ALA A 56 -24.27 -8.50 -3.90
CA ALA A 56 -22.99 -9.15 -4.14
C ALA A 56 -22.01 -8.21 -4.87
N SER A 57 -22.42 -7.59 -5.98
CA SER A 57 -21.57 -6.64 -6.72
C SER A 57 -21.15 -5.44 -5.86
N THR A 58 -22.00 -4.97 -4.95
CA THR A 58 -21.68 -3.85 -4.06
C THR A 58 -20.64 -4.28 -3.02
N VAL A 59 -20.83 -5.45 -2.40
CA VAL A 59 -19.88 -6.03 -1.44
C VAL A 59 -18.49 -6.24 -2.07
N TYR A 60 -18.42 -6.82 -3.26
CA TYR A 60 -17.14 -7.01 -3.97
C TYR A 60 -16.43 -5.67 -4.25
N THR A 61 -17.19 -4.64 -4.62
CA THR A 61 -16.62 -3.31 -4.86
C THR A 61 -16.09 -2.69 -3.57
N ILE A 62 -16.80 -2.82 -2.45
CA ILE A 62 -16.35 -2.32 -1.15
C ILE A 62 -15.06 -3.04 -0.70
N ILE A 63 -15.02 -4.37 -0.84
CA ILE A 63 -13.82 -5.17 -0.51
C ILE A 63 -12.64 -4.71 -1.38
N GLN A 64 -12.84 -4.51 -2.68
CA GLN A 64 -11.78 -4.07 -3.59
C GLN A 64 -11.25 -2.68 -3.23
N ILE A 65 -12.13 -1.73 -2.88
CA ILE A 65 -11.73 -0.41 -2.38
C ILE A 65 -10.94 -0.53 -1.07
N ALA A 66 -11.37 -1.40 -0.14
CA ALA A 66 -10.68 -1.60 1.13
C ALA A 66 -9.27 -2.18 0.94
N LEU A 67 -9.09 -3.11 -0.02
CA LEU A 67 -7.78 -3.66 -0.37
C LEU A 67 -6.84 -2.57 -0.93
N PHE A 68 -7.34 -1.73 -1.85
CA PHE A 68 -6.56 -0.60 -2.36
C PHE A 68 -6.20 0.42 -1.29
N ALA A 69 -7.15 0.74 -0.39
CA ALA A 69 -6.87 1.59 0.75
C ALA A 69 -5.75 1.00 1.64
N GLY A 70 -5.76 -0.33 1.85
CA GLY A 70 -4.70 -1.05 2.55
C GLY A 70 -3.33 -0.95 1.86
N LEU A 71 -3.29 -1.10 0.53
CA LEU A 71 -2.07 -0.97 -0.28
C LEU A 71 -1.51 0.45 -0.21
N VAL A 72 -2.35 1.47 -0.36
CA VAL A 72 -1.98 2.89 -0.25
C VAL A 72 -1.47 3.20 1.14
N TYR A 73 -2.15 2.71 2.18
CA TYR A 73 -1.73 2.87 3.57
C TYR A 73 -0.36 2.23 3.83
N GLY A 74 -0.16 0.97 3.42
CA GLY A 74 1.12 0.27 3.57
C GLY A 74 2.25 0.98 2.85
N ALA A 75 2.03 1.41 1.61
CA ALA A 75 2.98 2.17 0.82
C ALA A 75 3.29 3.55 1.43
N HIS A 76 2.29 4.20 2.03
CA HIS A 76 2.47 5.47 2.72
C HIS A 76 3.30 5.33 4.00
N VAL A 77 3.00 4.33 4.85
CA VAL A 77 3.76 4.07 6.08
C VAL A 77 5.20 3.68 5.76
N ARG A 78 5.41 2.80 4.77
CA ARG A 78 6.76 2.45 4.30
C ARG A 78 7.48 3.67 3.74
N GLY A 79 6.82 4.45 2.89
CA GLY A 79 7.37 5.64 2.27
C GLY A 79 7.81 6.71 3.29
N GLN A 80 7.08 6.89 4.38
CA GLN A 80 7.52 7.77 5.48
C GLN A 80 8.80 7.26 6.15
N LYS A 81 8.93 5.94 6.34
CA LYS A 81 10.09 5.31 6.99
C LYS A 81 11.34 5.28 6.12
N THR A 82 11.16 5.22 4.81
CA THR A 82 12.27 5.18 3.83
C THR A 82 12.51 6.54 3.17
N ASN A 83 11.84 7.61 3.62
CA ASN A 83 11.89 8.96 3.02
C ASN A 83 11.56 8.96 1.50
N LYS A 84 10.59 8.14 1.11
CA LYS A 84 10.07 8.02 -0.25
C LYS A 84 8.56 8.26 -0.23
N PRO A 85 8.10 9.51 -0.05
CA PRO A 85 6.67 9.81 0.05
C PRO A 85 5.89 9.47 -1.23
N TYR A 86 6.59 9.25 -2.36
CA TYR A 86 6.00 8.91 -3.64
C TYR A 86 5.53 7.45 -3.76
N LEU A 87 5.92 6.55 -2.86
CA LEU A 87 5.52 5.13 -2.91
C LEU A 87 3.99 4.94 -2.94
N LYS A 88 3.27 5.80 -2.21
CA LYS A 88 1.81 5.77 -2.15
C LYS A 88 1.15 6.05 -3.50
N TYR A 89 1.81 6.80 -4.39
CA TYR A 89 1.25 7.14 -5.70
C TYR A 89 1.22 5.94 -6.65
N PHE A 90 2.14 4.98 -6.52
CA PHE A 90 2.06 3.74 -7.29
C PHE A 90 0.82 2.92 -6.92
N ALA A 91 0.54 2.78 -5.63
CA ALA A 91 -0.67 2.10 -5.16
C ALA A 91 -1.95 2.86 -5.53
N LEU A 92 -1.92 4.20 -5.47
CA LEU A 92 -3.06 5.04 -5.84
C LEU A 92 -3.37 4.95 -7.35
N ALA A 93 -2.34 5.04 -8.18
CA ALA A 93 -2.49 4.95 -9.62
C ALA A 93 -2.93 3.53 -10.04
N ALA A 94 -2.38 2.47 -9.43
CA ALA A 94 -2.87 1.11 -9.64
C ALA A 94 -4.38 0.98 -9.33
N GLY A 95 -4.82 1.53 -8.19
CA GLY A 95 -6.23 1.56 -7.82
C GLY A 95 -7.10 2.36 -8.80
N ALA A 96 -6.58 3.46 -9.36
CA ALA A 96 -7.30 4.22 -10.37
C ALA A 96 -7.52 3.41 -11.66
N PHE A 97 -6.50 2.66 -12.13
CA PHE A 97 -6.65 1.79 -13.30
C PHE A 97 -7.62 0.62 -13.05
N ASP A 98 -7.60 0.03 -11.86
CA ASP A 98 -8.47 -1.11 -11.54
C ASP A 98 -9.92 -0.72 -11.21
N LEU A 99 -10.15 0.48 -10.67
CA LEU A 99 -11.49 0.95 -10.27
C LEU A 99 -12.23 1.72 -11.39
N LEU A 100 -11.51 2.26 -12.37
CA LEU A 100 -12.15 2.93 -13.49
C LEU A 100 -12.77 1.91 -14.46
N PRO A 101 -14.09 2.01 -14.74
CA PRO A 101 -14.71 1.15 -15.74
C PRO A 101 -13.98 1.34 -17.07
N TYR A 102 -13.80 0.26 -17.83
CA TYR A 102 -13.01 0.15 -19.07
C TYR A 102 -11.49 -0.01 -18.90
N LEU A 103 -10.86 0.56 -17.88
CA LEU A 103 -9.41 0.39 -17.65
C LEU A 103 -9.08 -0.94 -16.98
N THR A 104 -10.01 -1.52 -16.22
CA THR A 104 -9.89 -2.85 -15.61
C THR A 104 -9.61 -3.98 -16.62
N TYR A 105 -9.95 -3.79 -17.91
CA TYR A 105 -9.67 -4.77 -18.97
C TYR A 105 -8.20 -4.80 -19.40
N ILE A 106 -7.38 -3.85 -18.93
CA ILE A 106 -5.95 -3.78 -19.19
C ILE A 106 -5.20 -4.08 -17.88
N PRO A 107 -5.14 -5.35 -17.43
CA PRO A 107 -4.57 -5.72 -16.14
C PRO A 107 -3.06 -5.46 -16.04
N PHE A 108 -2.39 -5.24 -17.17
CA PHE A 108 -0.94 -5.05 -17.23
C PHE A 108 -0.47 -3.77 -16.54
N VAL A 109 -1.23 -2.67 -16.63
CA VAL A 109 -0.82 -1.39 -16.04
C VAL A 109 -0.80 -1.46 -14.50
N PRO A 110 -1.88 -1.90 -13.82
CA PRO A 110 -1.84 -2.17 -12.37
C PRO A 110 -0.69 -3.09 -11.96
N SER A 111 -0.40 -4.15 -12.73
CA SER A 111 0.70 -5.08 -12.45
C SER A 111 2.07 -4.41 -12.43
N VAL A 112 2.37 -3.58 -13.42
CA VAL A 112 3.62 -2.82 -13.46
C VAL A 112 3.70 -1.86 -12.26
N MET A 113 2.59 -1.19 -11.92
CA MET A 113 2.57 -0.26 -10.78
C MET A 113 2.77 -0.96 -9.43
N HIS A 114 2.16 -2.13 -9.23
CA HIS A 114 2.39 -2.94 -8.05
C HIS A 114 3.84 -3.45 -7.98
N ALA A 115 4.41 -3.90 -9.09
CA ALA A 115 5.80 -4.32 -9.17
C ALA A 115 6.78 -3.18 -8.83
N LEU A 116 6.53 -1.96 -9.34
CA LEU A 116 7.31 -0.76 -9.01
C LEU A 116 7.17 -0.39 -7.52
N GLY A 117 5.96 -0.46 -6.97
CA GLY A 117 5.70 -0.18 -5.55
C GLY A 117 6.39 -1.16 -4.59
N ILE A 118 6.54 -2.42 -5.00
CA ILE A 118 7.32 -3.43 -4.26
C ILE A 118 8.82 -3.18 -4.46
N GLY A 119 9.27 -3.09 -5.71
CA GLY A 119 10.69 -2.93 -6.06
C GLY A 119 11.31 -1.70 -5.39
N MET A 120 10.65 -0.54 -5.48
CA MET A 120 11.14 0.68 -4.83
C MET A 120 11.02 0.66 -3.29
N GLY A 121 10.15 -0.19 -2.74
CA GLY A 121 10.01 -0.41 -1.30
C GLY A 121 11.06 -1.36 -0.71
N LEU A 122 11.65 -2.22 -1.54
CA LEU A 122 12.69 -3.18 -1.19
C LEU A 122 14.11 -2.59 -1.12
N THR A 123 14.41 -1.60 -1.98
CA THR A 123 15.81 -1.16 -2.19
C THR A 123 16.44 -0.36 -1.05
N ASP A 124 15.70 0.00 0.01
CA ASP A 124 16.22 0.88 1.06
C ASP A 124 15.98 0.35 2.48
N GLN A 125 17.08 0.36 3.25
CA GLN A 125 17.07 0.21 4.70
C GLN A 125 16.46 1.50 5.31
N PRO A 126 15.68 1.41 6.41
CA PRO A 126 15.30 2.59 7.17
C PRO A 126 16.58 3.34 7.56
N LYS A 127 16.74 4.61 7.18
CA LYS A 127 17.88 5.40 7.66
C LYS A 127 17.76 5.47 9.18
N VAL A 128 18.63 4.75 9.90
CA VAL A 128 18.93 5.05 11.30
C VAL A 128 19.33 6.51 11.27
N VAL A 129 18.56 7.35 11.97
CA VAL A 129 18.92 8.75 12.17
C VAL A 129 20.25 8.70 12.92
N GLU A 130 21.36 8.78 12.18
CA GLU A 130 22.63 9.20 12.74
C GLU A 130 22.36 10.61 13.25
N GLN A 131 21.91 10.69 14.50
CA GLN A 131 22.23 11.82 15.33
C GLN A 131 23.74 11.86 15.29
N HIS A 132 24.25 12.70 14.40
CA HIS A 132 25.57 13.27 14.49
C HIS A 132 25.67 13.75 15.93
N LYS A 133 26.29 12.88 16.74
CA LYS A 133 26.96 13.19 17.98
C LYS A 133 27.88 14.34 17.60
N VAL A 134 27.35 15.56 17.70
CA VAL A 134 28.17 16.74 17.86
C VAL A 134 28.89 16.46 19.17
N GLU A 135 30.03 15.81 19.02
CA GLU A 135 31.12 15.71 19.95
C GLU A 135 31.42 17.17 20.33
N SER A 136 30.68 17.70 21.30
CA SER A 136 31.06 18.88 22.03
C SER A 136 32.33 18.49 22.76
N GLN A 137 33.46 18.71 22.09
CA GLN A 137 34.77 18.69 22.69
C GLN A 137 34.71 19.56 23.96
N PRO A 138 35.28 19.11 25.08
CA PRO A 138 35.36 19.95 26.27
C PRO A 138 36.31 21.10 25.93
N GLU A 139 35.77 22.32 25.80
CA GLU A 139 36.61 23.51 25.81
C GLU A 139 37.35 23.54 27.15
N THR A 140 38.64 23.28 27.04
CA THR A 140 39.66 23.38 28.06
C THR A 140 39.46 24.65 28.90
N GLN A 141 39.12 24.44 30.17
CA GLN A 141 39.37 25.39 31.24
C GLN A 141 40.85 25.80 31.20
N ASN A 142 41.19 26.97 30.65
CA ASN A 142 42.37 27.71 31.09
C ASN A 142 42.34 29.18 30.65
N LYS A 143 41.72 30.04 31.47
CA LYS A 143 42.14 31.44 31.62
C LYS A 143 42.04 31.83 33.09
N ALA A 144 43.03 31.38 33.86
CA ALA A 144 43.47 32.05 35.07
C ALA A 144 44.96 32.35 34.92
N ALA A 145 45.27 33.57 34.49
CA ALA A 145 46.53 34.27 34.68
C ALA A 145 46.28 35.77 34.44
#